data_AF-A0A2N2HIF0-F1
#
_entry.id   AF-A0A2N2HIF0-F1
#
_cell.length_a   1.000
_cell.length_b   1.000
_cell.length_c   1.000
_cell.angle_alpha   90.00
_cell.angle_beta   90.00
_cell.angle_gamma   90.00
#
_symmetry.space_group_name_H-M   'P 1'
#
loop_
_entity.id
_entity.type
_entity.pdbx_description
1 polymer ?
#
loop_
_entity_poly.entity_id
_entity_poly.type
_entity_poly.pdbx_seq_one_letter_code
_entity_poly.pdbx_strand_id
1 'polypeptide(L)'
;VELKADPKIINIAHHHSKYNGYWTEPHASVSRDFTHVLFSSNWGTSSDLDVDAFMVRLPDRILDPPSSTVQPLEPTDQYVWTLPSSFNSDQQGFVRLMNLENRSGDVSVWGVDASGRRSPGTVSLTLAPYESRQFNSQDIEFGNSSKGLTGNIGTGVGSWTLVIRTDLNVQPLAYVRTPDGFLTAIHDRVSGDGVDWLVPIFNPAQNLNQLSRLRVINTNLQAVGVQISGRDDSGRVGQTTVTTTLAPLASIELSSVDMENGNPGKGLLGKLGDGEGKWQLTVSATGRVTVQSLLFDPLGKLTNLSTVADLSQPLPGEHLLWMLPPAANALQQGFVRLVNRENRSAEVRVWGIDDDGRRSTGTMTLILAPNESRQFNSQDLENGNPDKGLSGSIGMGSSNWRLMLQSDLDLLPMALIRTPDGFLTTIHDIVSGNGLITEVPTFNPAENLKQVSLLRLINPNTTATTVTISGRDDAGQSAPNGAVTLLLPAGSARVLSAADIEFGNALLGGSGIGSGSGKWMLTVTATQPIKVMSLLRDPSGILTNLSTASAGTAAVL
;
A
#
# COMPACT_ATOMS: atom_id res chain seq x y z
N VAL A 1 15.97 19.48 47.96
CA VAL A 1 16.09 18.76 46.67
C VAL A 1 17.56 18.76 46.33
N GLU A 2 18.22 17.62 46.46
CA GLU A 2 19.63 17.48 46.09
C GLU A 2 19.69 17.29 44.56
N LEU A 3 20.54 18.07 43.88
CA LEU A 3 20.77 17.91 42.44
C LEU A 3 21.53 16.60 42.23
N LYS A 4 20.98 15.70 41.41
CA LYS A 4 21.69 14.48 41.02
C LYS A 4 23.03 14.83 40.38
N ALA A 5 24.02 13.94 40.52
CA ALA A 5 25.24 14.03 39.73
C ALA A 5 24.87 14.12 38.23
N ASP A 6 25.44 15.10 37.54
CA ASP A 6 25.25 15.40 36.11
C ASP A 6 23.80 15.78 35.70
N PRO A 7 23.29 16.95 36.12
CA PRO A 7 21.96 17.41 35.71
C PRO A 7 21.92 17.74 34.20
N LYS A 8 20.81 17.39 33.55
CA LYS A 8 20.51 17.86 32.18
C LYS A 8 20.16 19.35 32.23
N ILE A 9 20.95 20.19 31.56
CA ILE A 9 20.69 21.62 31.40
C ILE A 9 19.98 21.83 30.06
N ILE A 10 18.80 22.44 30.07
CA ILE A 10 18.04 22.81 28.87
C ILE A 10 17.92 24.34 28.86
N ASN A 11 18.46 24.97 27.82
CA ASN A 11 18.31 26.40 27.61
C ASN A 11 16.93 26.67 26.97
N ILE A 12 16.07 27.35 27.71
CA ILE A 12 14.67 27.60 27.32
C ILE A 12 14.42 29.04 26.83
N ALA A 13 15.20 30.01 27.31
CA ALA A 13 15.14 31.41 26.92
C ALA A 13 16.40 32.14 27.40
N HIS A 14 16.66 33.31 26.82
CA HIS A 14 17.69 34.24 27.30
C HIS A 14 17.03 35.40 28.05
N HIS A 15 17.51 35.70 29.25
CA HIS A 15 17.21 36.95 29.93
C HIS A 15 18.36 37.94 29.69
N HIS A 16 18.07 39.24 29.73
CA HIS A 16 19.06 40.29 29.53
C HIS A 16 18.88 41.36 30.60
N SER A 17 19.26 41.02 31.83
CA SER A 17 19.10 41.94 32.97
C SER A 17 20.35 42.78 33.20
N LYS A 18 20.21 44.09 33.31
CA LYS A 18 21.22 45.01 33.82
C LYS A 18 20.78 45.52 35.19
N TYR A 19 21.56 45.19 36.22
CA TYR A 19 21.21 45.47 37.61
C TYR A 19 21.13 46.98 37.91
N ASN A 20 20.00 47.40 38.46
CA ASN A 20 19.67 48.71 39.03
C ASN A 20 18.63 48.57 40.16
N GLY A 21 18.89 47.69 41.13
CA GLY A 21 18.02 47.47 42.30
C GLY A 21 17.04 46.30 42.15
N TYR A 22 16.19 46.12 43.18
CA TYR A 22 15.38 44.91 43.40
C TYR A 22 14.59 44.46 42.16
N TRP A 23 13.91 45.38 41.48
CA TRP A 23 13.04 45.05 40.34
C TRP A 23 13.80 44.54 39.11
N THR A 24 15.10 44.84 39.00
CA THR A 24 15.93 44.43 37.87
C THR A 24 16.70 43.11 38.11
N GLU A 25 16.53 42.51 39.29
CA GLU A 25 17.09 41.19 39.58
C GLU A 25 16.47 40.12 38.65
N PRO A 26 17.25 39.16 38.15
CA PRO A 26 16.70 38.04 37.39
C PRO A 26 15.77 37.20 38.27
N HIS A 27 14.48 37.23 37.98
CA HIS A 27 13.49 36.36 38.59
C HIS A 27 12.92 35.41 37.54
N ALA A 28 12.72 34.16 37.94
CA ALA A 28 11.97 33.20 37.15
C ALA A 28 11.09 32.35 38.08
N SER A 29 9.91 32.02 37.58
CA SER A 29 9.00 31.08 38.23
C SER A 29 8.43 30.13 37.19
N VAL A 30 8.01 28.96 37.65
CA VAL A 30 7.46 27.92 36.80
C VAL A 30 6.07 27.52 37.31
N SER A 31 5.18 27.29 36.36
CA SER A 31 3.87 26.67 36.63
C SER A 31 4.03 25.31 37.33
N ARG A 32 3.02 24.93 38.12
CA ARG A 32 3.05 23.70 38.93
C ARG A 32 3.19 22.42 38.09
N ASP A 33 2.69 22.45 36.86
CA ASP A 33 2.76 21.35 35.89
C ASP A 33 3.97 21.46 34.95
N PHE A 34 4.86 22.45 35.14
CA PHE A 34 6.05 22.67 34.31
C PHE A 34 5.75 22.91 32.81
N THR A 35 4.58 23.46 32.48
CA THR A 35 4.21 23.79 31.09
C THR A 35 4.49 25.24 30.69
N HIS A 36 4.70 26.12 31.66
CA HIS A 36 4.95 27.55 31.48
C HIS A 36 6.04 28.04 32.42
N VAL A 37 6.93 28.88 31.89
CA VAL A 37 7.97 29.60 32.64
C VAL A 37 7.76 31.09 32.47
N LEU A 38 7.69 31.82 33.58
CA LEU A 38 7.64 33.28 33.61
C LEU A 38 8.98 33.81 34.08
N PHE A 39 9.57 34.79 33.39
CA PHE A 39 10.81 35.44 33.81
C PHE A 39 10.80 36.94 33.55
N SER A 40 11.58 37.70 34.31
CA SER A 40 11.75 39.15 34.13
C SER A 40 12.99 39.50 33.31
N SER A 41 12.94 40.60 32.54
CA SER A 41 14.09 41.15 31.83
C SER A 41 13.90 42.65 31.58
N ASN A 42 14.97 43.44 31.68
CA ASN A 42 15.01 44.84 31.24
C ASN A 42 15.78 45.02 29.93
N TRP A 43 16.09 43.92 29.23
CA TRP A 43 16.83 43.91 27.96
C TRP A 43 18.08 44.79 27.90
N GLY A 44 18.76 44.94 29.04
CA GLY A 44 20.00 45.69 29.18
C GLY A 44 19.84 47.19 29.45
N THR A 45 18.62 47.69 29.66
CA THR A 45 18.39 49.09 30.04
C THR A 45 18.86 49.35 31.48
N SER A 46 19.21 50.60 31.81
CA SER A 46 19.61 50.98 33.17
C SER A 46 18.47 51.52 34.03
N SER A 47 17.21 51.38 33.58
CA SER A 47 16.05 51.84 34.33
C SER A 47 15.58 50.75 35.30
N ASP A 48 15.21 51.14 36.52
CA ASP A 48 14.57 50.26 37.52
C ASP A 48 13.04 50.19 37.37
N LEU A 49 12.49 51.01 36.46
CA LEU A 49 11.06 51.07 36.13
C LEU A 49 10.72 50.39 34.79
N ASP A 50 11.73 49.96 34.04
CA ASP A 50 11.59 49.38 32.70
C ASP A 50 11.92 47.88 32.74
N VAL A 51 11.03 47.12 33.37
CA VAL A 51 11.17 45.67 33.58
C VAL A 51 9.90 44.98 33.12
N ASP A 52 10.04 44.10 32.13
CA ASP A 52 8.93 43.32 31.59
C ASP A 52 8.96 41.88 32.07
N ALA A 53 7.77 41.26 32.12
CA ALA A 53 7.61 39.83 32.38
C ALA A 53 7.31 39.07 31.08
N PHE A 54 8.09 38.03 30.82
CA PHE A 54 7.99 37.18 29.64
C PHE A 54 7.54 35.78 30.05
N MET A 55 6.53 35.25 29.37
CA MET A 55 6.08 33.88 29.58
C MET A 55 6.43 33.01 28.37
N VAL A 56 7.12 31.90 28.64
CA VAL A 56 7.41 30.85 27.66
C VAL A 56 6.49 29.67 27.95
N ARG A 57 5.72 29.26 26.95
CA ARG A 57 5.04 27.96 26.97
C ARG A 57 6.03 26.91 26.52
N LEU A 58 6.28 25.92 27.38
CA LEU A 58 7.15 24.79 27.09
C LEU A 58 6.39 23.75 26.24
N PRO A 59 7.03 23.15 25.22
CA PRO A 59 6.46 21.99 24.52
C PRO A 59 6.19 20.86 25.50
N ASP A 60 5.14 20.09 25.21
CA ASP A 60 4.87 18.86 25.94
C ASP A 60 6.13 17.97 25.89
N ARG A 61 6.53 17.42 27.04
CA ARG A 61 7.66 16.47 27.19
C ARG A 61 9.08 17.03 27.10
N ILE A 62 9.29 18.34 27.24
CA ILE A 62 10.66 18.92 27.28
C ILE A 62 11.55 18.33 28.40
N LEU A 63 10.94 17.86 29.50
CA LEU A 63 11.62 17.28 30.66
C LEU A 63 11.74 15.75 30.62
N ASP A 64 11.20 15.10 29.60
CA ASP A 64 11.34 13.65 29.49
C ASP A 64 12.83 13.32 29.31
N PRO A 65 13.35 12.28 30.01
CA PRO A 65 14.65 11.75 29.67
C PRO A 65 14.62 11.31 28.19
N PRO A 66 15.76 11.21 27.49
CA PRO A 66 15.84 10.44 26.26
C PRO A 66 15.73 8.93 26.61
N SER A 67 14.67 8.55 27.32
CA SER A 67 14.07 7.26 27.14
C SER A 67 13.42 7.29 25.76
N SER A 68 13.65 6.26 24.97
CA SER A 68 12.87 5.89 23.79
C SER A 68 11.39 5.72 24.17
N THR A 69 10.70 6.81 24.51
CA THR A 69 9.27 6.78 24.79
C THR A 69 8.60 6.55 23.46
N VAL A 70 8.01 5.36 23.39
CA VAL A 70 7.09 4.92 22.37
C VAL A 70 6.11 6.07 22.11
N GLN A 71 6.29 6.80 21.00
CA GLN A 71 5.26 7.73 20.56
C GLN A 71 4.06 6.88 20.14
N PRO A 72 2.85 7.19 20.63
CA PRO A 72 1.65 6.54 20.13
C PRO A 72 1.59 6.70 18.61
N LEU A 73 1.14 5.65 17.93
CA LEU A 73 0.65 5.78 16.56
C LEU A 73 -0.62 6.64 16.64
N GLU A 74 -0.55 7.87 16.16
CA GLU A 74 -1.68 8.81 16.27
C GLU A 74 -2.68 8.57 15.12
N PRO A 75 -4.00 8.69 15.35
CA PRO A 75 -5.01 8.57 14.30
C PRO A 75 -4.75 9.42 13.05
N THR A 76 -4.11 10.57 13.22
CA THR A 76 -3.81 11.53 12.15
C THR A 76 -2.53 11.22 11.38
N ASP A 77 -1.69 10.29 11.86
CA ASP A 77 -0.48 9.91 11.13
C ASP A 77 -0.85 9.05 9.91
N GLN A 78 0.01 9.11 8.90
CA GLN A 78 -0.01 8.21 7.75
C GLN A 78 1.05 7.12 7.93
N TYR A 79 0.82 5.94 7.36
CA TYR A 79 1.72 4.80 7.54
C TYR A 79 2.20 4.17 6.24
N VAL A 80 3.44 3.71 6.29
CA VAL A 80 3.97 2.68 5.39
C VAL A 80 4.22 1.44 6.24
N TRP A 81 3.37 0.43 6.09
CA TRP A 81 3.37 -0.77 6.94
C TRP A 81 4.59 -1.67 6.74
N THR A 82 5.18 -1.61 5.55
CA THR A 82 6.35 -2.41 5.20
C THR A 82 7.34 -1.61 4.40
N LEU A 83 8.54 -1.47 4.96
CA LEU A 83 9.73 -1.08 4.22
C LEU A 83 10.89 -2.02 4.62
N PRO A 84 11.40 -2.85 3.70
CA PRO A 84 12.57 -3.68 3.98
C PRO A 84 13.75 -2.82 4.42
N SER A 85 14.53 -3.31 5.39
CA SER A 85 15.76 -2.64 5.79
C SER A 85 16.75 -2.54 4.62
N SER A 86 17.61 -1.53 4.63
CA SER A 86 18.63 -1.34 3.59
C SER A 86 19.66 -2.48 3.53
N PHE A 87 19.77 -3.30 4.59
CA PHE A 87 20.62 -4.48 4.61
C PHE A 87 20.03 -5.69 3.86
N ASN A 88 18.79 -5.61 3.39
CA ASN A 88 18.21 -6.65 2.56
C ASN A 88 18.82 -6.61 1.14
N SER A 89 19.65 -7.59 0.80
CA SER A 89 20.32 -7.68 -0.51
C SER A 89 19.38 -8.04 -1.64
N ASP A 90 18.26 -8.70 -1.33
CA ASP A 90 17.35 -9.26 -2.32
C ASP A 90 16.23 -8.26 -2.67
N GLN A 91 16.03 -7.25 -1.82
CA GLN A 91 14.90 -6.35 -1.89
C GLN A 91 15.26 -4.93 -1.44
N GLN A 92 15.06 -3.97 -2.32
CA GLN A 92 15.18 -2.55 -2.00
C GLN A 92 13.79 -1.94 -1.80
N GLY A 93 13.57 -1.35 -0.63
CA GLY A 93 12.34 -0.62 -0.31
C GLY A 93 12.34 0.80 -0.88
N PHE A 94 11.19 1.27 -1.34
CA PHE A 94 10.93 2.63 -1.81
C PHE A 94 9.69 3.21 -1.16
N VAL A 95 9.75 4.49 -0.84
CA VAL A 95 8.60 5.28 -0.39
C VAL A 95 8.47 6.48 -1.31
N ARG A 96 7.23 6.79 -1.71
CA ARG A 96 6.87 8.02 -2.40
C ARG A 96 5.85 8.75 -1.55
N LEU A 97 6.13 10.01 -1.23
CA LEU A 97 5.19 10.91 -0.54
C LEU A 97 4.70 11.94 -1.53
N MET A 98 3.38 12.14 -1.60
CA MET A 98 2.77 13.07 -2.53
C MET A 98 1.94 14.06 -1.75
N ASN A 99 2.23 15.35 -1.91
CA ASN A 99 1.42 16.42 -1.37
C ASN A 99 0.19 16.61 -2.28
N LEU A 100 -1.02 16.47 -1.76
CA LEU A 100 -2.24 16.66 -2.54
C LEU A 100 -2.79 18.10 -2.45
N GLU A 101 -2.05 19.00 -1.80
CA GLU A 101 -2.49 20.36 -1.53
C GLU A 101 -1.73 21.42 -2.32
N ASN A 102 -2.38 22.57 -2.53
CA ASN A 102 -1.78 23.77 -3.12
C ASN A 102 -0.97 24.61 -2.11
N ARG A 103 -0.29 23.98 -1.16
CA ARG A 103 0.57 24.67 -0.20
C ARG A 103 1.76 23.79 0.16
N SER A 104 2.84 24.41 0.57
CA SER A 104 3.96 23.68 1.15
C SER A 104 3.68 23.27 2.59
N GLY A 105 4.41 22.27 3.07
CA GLY A 105 4.37 21.87 4.48
C GLY A 105 5.50 20.92 4.83
N ASP A 106 5.75 20.81 6.13
CA ASP A 106 6.80 19.96 6.67
C ASP A 106 6.26 18.54 6.94
N VAL A 107 7.12 17.56 6.69
CA VAL A 107 6.84 16.15 6.92
C VAL A 107 7.95 15.57 7.78
N SER A 108 7.54 14.92 8.87
CA SER A 108 8.40 14.17 9.78
C SER A 108 8.15 12.68 9.60
N VAL A 109 9.23 11.90 9.44
CA VAL A 109 9.18 10.45 9.24
C VAL A 109 10.05 9.76 10.29
N TRP A 110 9.47 8.82 11.02
CA TRP A 110 10.18 7.93 11.93
C TRP A 110 9.71 6.49 11.73
N GLY A 111 10.41 5.51 12.29
CA GLY A 111 10.13 4.10 12.08
C GLY A 111 9.85 3.32 13.36
N VAL A 112 9.17 2.19 13.23
CA VAL A 112 9.11 1.11 14.21
C VAL A 112 9.68 -0.13 13.56
N ASP A 113 10.69 -0.75 14.19
CA ASP A 113 11.28 -1.99 13.68
C ASP A 113 10.39 -3.20 13.99
N ALA A 114 10.74 -4.38 13.47
CA ALA A 114 9.93 -5.58 13.66
C ALA A 114 9.80 -6.00 15.14
N SER A 115 10.70 -5.56 16.02
CA SER A 115 10.65 -5.82 17.46
C SER A 115 9.74 -4.86 18.23
N GLY A 116 9.14 -3.88 17.55
CA GLY A 116 8.29 -2.84 18.16
C GLY A 116 9.09 -1.66 18.70
N ARG A 117 10.39 -1.55 18.36
CA ARG A 117 11.24 -0.44 18.82
C ARG A 117 11.13 0.73 17.87
N ARG A 118 10.88 1.92 18.42
CA ARG A 118 10.96 3.18 17.69
C ARG A 118 12.40 3.38 17.20
N SER A 119 12.53 3.91 15.99
CA SER A 119 13.79 4.35 15.41
C SER A 119 14.50 5.36 16.31
N PRO A 120 15.85 5.30 16.44
CA PRO A 120 16.61 6.26 17.24
C PRO A 120 16.52 7.69 16.68
N GLY A 121 16.37 7.82 15.36
CA GLY A 121 16.29 9.12 14.69
C GLY A 121 14.93 9.41 14.05
N THR A 122 14.88 10.52 13.34
CA THR A 122 13.72 11.02 12.59
C THR A 122 14.25 11.77 11.37
N VAL A 123 13.58 11.58 10.24
CA VAL A 123 13.85 12.31 9.00
C VAL A 123 12.83 13.42 8.85
N SER A 124 13.29 14.60 8.45
CA SER A 124 12.45 15.74 8.12
C SER A 124 12.65 16.14 6.66
N LEU A 125 11.58 16.55 6.01
CA LEU A 125 11.59 17.13 4.67
C LEU A 125 10.42 18.13 4.51
N THR A 126 10.55 19.11 3.62
CA THR A 126 9.45 19.99 3.23
C THR A 126 8.95 19.59 1.85
N LEU A 127 7.65 19.41 1.65
CA LEU A 127 7.05 19.23 0.32
C LEU A 127 6.49 20.56 -0.18
N ALA A 128 6.80 20.93 -1.42
CA ALA A 128 6.18 22.06 -2.11
C ALA A 128 4.74 21.72 -2.55
N PRO A 129 3.93 22.70 -3.01
CA PRO A 129 2.57 22.44 -3.48
C PRO A 129 2.57 21.39 -4.57
N TYR A 130 1.74 20.36 -4.42
CA TYR A 130 1.61 19.22 -5.36
C TYR A 130 2.90 18.43 -5.62
N GLU A 131 3.97 18.66 -4.85
CA GLU A 131 5.23 17.96 -5.05
C GLU A 131 5.11 16.49 -4.65
N SER A 132 5.81 15.63 -5.39
CA SER A 132 6.02 14.24 -5.02
C SER A 132 7.49 13.95 -4.78
N ARG A 133 7.81 13.29 -3.66
CA ARG A 133 9.19 12.94 -3.33
C ARG A 133 9.37 11.47 -3.08
N GLN A 134 10.41 10.89 -3.68
CA GLN A 134 10.74 9.47 -3.55
C GLN A 134 12.11 9.25 -2.89
N PHE A 135 12.14 8.34 -1.92
CA PHE A 135 13.36 7.89 -1.24
C PHE A 135 13.31 6.38 -1.01
N ASN A 136 14.47 5.75 -0.82
CA ASN A 136 14.58 4.32 -0.57
C ASN A 136 14.99 4.01 0.88
N SER A 137 15.09 2.73 1.21
CA SER A 137 15.49 2.28 2.56
C SER A 137 16.88 2.81 2.99
N GLN A 138 17.84 2.93 2.08
CA GLN A 138 19.15 3.51 2.37
C GLN A 138 19.05 5.01 2.69
N ASP A 139 18.25 5.75 1.89
CA ASP A 139 18.06 7.19 2.07
C ASP A 139 17.44 7.52 3.43
N ILE A 140 16.48 6.71 3.91
CA ILE A 140 15.82 6.95 5.20
C ILE A 140 16.68 6.48 6.38
N GLU A 141 17.37 5.33 6.29
CA GLU A 141 18.18 4.77 7.38
C GLU A 141 19.47 5.56 7.63
N PHE A 142 20.07 6.17 6.59
CA PHE A 142 21.35 6.89 6.70
C PHE A 142 21.28 8.37 6.34
N GLY A 143 20.15 8.84 5.80
CA GLY A 143 19.95 10.22 5.38
C GLY A 143 20.41 10.47 3.95
N ASN A 144 19.77 11.44 3.29
CA ASN A 144 20.16 11.86 1.94
C ASN A 144 19.77 13.33 1.67
N SER A 145 20.70 14.25 1.94
CA SER A 145 20.47 15.68 1.73
C SER A 145 20.29 16.08 0.27
N SER A 146 20.83 15.29 -0.69
CA SER A 146 20.63 15.54 -2.12
C SER A 146 19.18 15.34 -2.55
N LYS A 147 18.39 14.59 -1.77
CA LYS A 147 16.95 14.44 -1.91
C LYS A 147 16.16 15.32 -0.95
N GLY A 148 16.80 16.33 -0.34
CA GLY A 148 16.14 17.21 0.64
C GLY A 148 15.74 16.52 1.95
N LEU A 149 16.31 15.35 2.26
CA LEU A 149 16.09 14.68 3.55
C LEU A 149 17.09 15.20 4.57
N THR A 150 16.59 15.64 5.72
CA THR A 150 17.42 16.03 6.88
C THR A 150 17.26 15.01 7.99
N GLY A 151 18.37 14.56 8.57
CA GLY A 151 18.37 13.48 9.57
C GLY A 151 18.34 12.09 8.95
N ASN A 152 18.13 11.08 9.79
CA ASN A 152 17.98 9.68 9.43
C ASN A 152 17.20 8.94 10.53
N ILE A 153 16.66 7.76 10.23
CA ILE A 153 16.00 6.94 11.25
C ILE A 153 16.97 5.99 11.96
N GLY A 154 18.16 5.72 11.40
CA GLY A 154 19.11 4.75 11.90
C GLY A 154 18.77 3.31 11.50
N THR A 155 19.46 2.33 12.10
CA THR A 155 19.24 0.90 11.82
C THR A 155 18.27 0.26 12.83
N GLY A 156 17.71 -0.89 12.48
CA GLY A 156 16.71 -1.61 13.28
C GLY A 156 16.67 -3.09 12.94
N VAL A 157 15.75 -3.83 13.58
CA VAL A 157 15.56 -5.26 13.33
C VAL A 157 14.44 -5.50 12.32
N GLY A 158 14.73 -6.22 11.24
CA GLY A 158 13.73 -6.61 10.24
C GLY A 158 13.19 -5.43 9.42
N SER A 159 11.98 -5.57 8.91
CA SER A 159 11.32 -4.54 8.09
C SER A 159 10.68 -3.46 8.95
N TRP A 160 10.83 -2.21 8.55
CA TRP A 160 10.21 -1.07 9.22
C TRP A 160 8.71 -0.96 8.94
N THR A 161 7.98 -0.46 9.94
CA THR A 161 6.76 0.33 9.74
C THR A 161 7.15 1.79 9.85
N LEU A 162 6.93 2.61 8.82
CA LEU A 162 7.18 4.05 8.91
C LEU A 162 5.92 4.79 9.30
N VAL A 163 6.11 5.79 10.15
CA VAL A 163 5.11 6.75 10.59
C VAL A 163 5.43 8.09 9.99
N ILE A 164 4.46 8.67 9.29
CA ILE A 164 4.57 9.93 8.56
C ILE A 164 3.63 10.91 9.21
N ARG A 165 4.21 11.96 9.79
CA ARG A 165 3.50 13.02 10.49
C ARG A 165 3.63 14.33 9.76
N THR A 166 2.51 14.94 9.43
CA THR A 166 2.42 16.22 8.74
C THR A 166 1.00 16.77 8.92
N ASP A 167 0.85 18.09 8.74
CA ASP A 167 -0.45 18.76 8.63
C ASP A 167 -0.95 18.80 7.17
N LEU A 168 -0.15 18.36 6.21
CA LEU A 168 -0.53 18.19 4.81
C LEU A 168 -1.38 16.94 4.61
N ASN A 169 -2.35 17.02 3.70
CA ASN A 169 -2.94 15.86 3.06
C ASN A 169 -1.91 15.22 2.13
N VAL A 170 -1.18 14.24 2.67
CA VAL A 170 -0.19 13.46 1.92
C VAL A 170 -0.70 12.06 1.64
N GLN A 171 -0.32 11.55 0.48
CA GLN A 171 -0.54 10.16 0.11
C GLN A 171 0.81 9.44 0.05
N PRO A 172 1.11 8.53 1.01
CA PRO A 172 2.27 7.68 0.91
C PRO A 172 2.02 6.51 -0.04
N LEU A 173 3.03 6.11 -0.79
CA LEU A 173 3.08 4.85 -1.51
C LEU A 173 4.34 4.13 -1.11
N ALA A 174 4.28 2.80 -1.05
CA ALA A 174 5.43 1.97 -0.77
C ALA A 174 5.58 0.88 -1.82
N TYR A 175 6.82 0.67 -2.25
CA TYR A 175 7.19 -0.35 -3.22
C TYR A 175 8.41 -1.14 -2.77
N VAL A 176 8.49 -2.38 -3.19
CA VAL A 176 9.71 -3.20 -3.09
C VAL A 176 10.19 -3.53 -4.50
N ARG A 177 11.49 -3.37 -4.73
CA ARG A 177 12.13 -3.73 -6.00
C ARG A 177 13.18 -4.81 -5.80
N THR A 178 13.15 -5.85 -6.62
CA THR A 178 14.21 -6.86 -6.71
C THR A 178 15.36 -6.42 -7.63
N PRO A 179 16.54 -7.08 -7.57
CA PRO A 179 17.69 -6.74 -8.42
C PRO A 179 17.42 -6.78 -9.93
N ASP A 180 16.50 -7.64 -10.39
CA ASP A 180 16.09 -7.74 -11.80
C ASP A 180 15.12 -6.63 -12.24
N GLY A 181 14.68 -5.78 -11.32
CA GLY A 181 13.87 -4.60 -11.59
C GLY A 181 12.36 -4.81 -11.45
N PHE A 182 11.91 -5.99 -11.05
CA PHE A 182 10.50 -6.24 -10.72
C PHE A 182 10.07 -5.39 -9.52
N LEU A 183 8.90 -4.74 -9.61
CA LEU A 183 8.44 -3.74 -8.63
C LEU A 183 7.06 -4.12 -8.10
N THR A 184 6.92 -4.19 -6.78
CA THR A 184 5.69 -4.59 -6.10
C THR A 184 5.17 -3.50 -5.21
N ALA A 185 3.87 -3.18 -5.30
CA ALA A 185 3.19 -2.35 -4.31
C ALA A 185 3.11 -3.10 -2.97
N ILE A 186 3.64 -2.50 -1.89
CA ILE A 186 3.68 -3.13 -0.56
C ILE A 186 2.88 -2.36 0.50
N HIS A 187 2.15 -1.34 0.07
CA HIS A 187 1.30 -0.52 0.94
C HIS A 187 -0.08 -1.14 1.16
N ASP A 188 -0.48 -2.10 0.31
CA ASP A 188 -1.77 -2.78 0.44
C ASP A 188 -1.81 -3.72 1.65
N ARG A 189 -3.02 -3.80 2.23
CA ARG A 189 -3.35 -4.59 3.41
C ARG A 189 -4.51 -5.50 3.09
N VAL A 190 -4.61 -6.59 3.86
CA VAL A 190 -5.78 -7.47 3.78
C VAL A 190 -7.00 -6.66 4.20
N SER A 191 -8.18 -6.94 3.63
CA SER A 191 -9.40 -6.28 4.10
C SER A 191 -9.80 -6.83 5.49
N GLY A 192 -10.14 -5.93 6.40
CA GLY A 192 -10.53 -6.25 7.77
C GLY A 192 -10.94 -5.00 8.54
N ASP A 193 -11.47 -5.18 9.75
CA ASP A 193 -12.01 -4.11 10.59
C ASP A 193 -11.03 -3.61 11.68
N GLY A 194 -9.78 -4.08 11.63
CA GLY A 194 -8.80 -3.84 12.68
C GLY A 194 -8.50 -5.07 13.52
N VAL A 195 -9.50 -5.91 13.78
CA VAL A 195 -9.39 -7.06 14.69
C VAL A 195 -9.66 -8.39 13.98
N ASP A 196 -10.49 -8.40 12.95
CA ASP A 196 -10.79 -9.57 12.12
C ASP A 196 -10.43 -9.30 10.65
N TRP A 197 -9.65 -10.22 10.07
CA TRP A 197 -9.10 -10.08 8.72
C TRP A 197 -9.27 -11.37 7.92
N LEU A 198 -9.62 -11.22 6.64
CA LEU A 198 -9.81 -12.35 5.72
C LEU A 198 -8.71 -12.41 4.67
N VAL A 199 -7.77 -13.34 4.83
CA VAL A 199 -6.72 -13.60 3.84
C VAL A 199 -7.27 -14.52 2.75
N PRO A 200 -7.40 -14.05 1.50
CA PRO A 200 -8.15 -14.77 0.47
C PRO A 200 -7.37 -15.94 -0.15
N ILE A 201 -6.05 -15.88 -0.08
CA ILE A 201 -5.14 -16.90 -0.61
C ILE A 201 -3.86 -16.93 0.23
N PHE A 202 -3.46 -18.14 0.59
CA PHE A 202 -2.22 -18.42 1.28
C PHE A 202 -1.73 -19.81 0.86
N ASN A 203 -0.58 -19.88 0.20
CA ASN A 203 -0.07 -21.12 -0.36
C ASN A 203 0.38 -22.09 0.74
N PRO A 204 0.19 -23.41 0.55
CA PRO A 204 0.65 -24.42 1.49
C PRO A 204 2.18 -24.54 1.50
N ALA A 205 2.76 -25.16 2.53
CA ALA A 205 4.21 -25.31 2.68
C ALA A 205 4.84 -26.19 1.58
N GLN A 206 4.06 -27.12 1.02
CA GLN A 206 4.48 -27.96 -0.11
C GLN A 206 4.73 -27.17 -1.41
N ASN A 207 4.25 -25.93 -1.52
CA ASN A 207 4.51 -25.05 -2.68
C ASN A 207 5.85 -24.33 -2.54
N LEU A 208 6.95 -25.06 -2.67
CA LEU A 208 8.32 -24.54 -2.46
C LEU A 208 8.71 -23.37 -3.36
N ASN A 209 8.11 -23.26 -4.55
CA ASN A 209 8.40 -22.19 -5.52
C ASN A 209 7.52 -20.94 -5.34
N GLN A 210 6.60 -20.96 -4.39
CA GLN A 210 5.65 -19.89 -4.12
C GLN A 210 5.32 -19.90 -2.62
N LEU A 211 6.30 -19.50 -1.81
CA LEU A 211 6.21 -19.54 -0.36
C LEU A 211 5.41 -18.35 0.16
N SER A 212 4.23 -18.62 0.72
CA SER A 212 3.45 -17.55 1.36
C SER A 212 4.02 -17.17 2.72
N ARG A 213 3.95 -15.88 3.02
CA ARG A 213 4.23 -15.31 4.35
C ARG A 213 3.12 -14.37 4.76
N LEU A 214 2.65 -14.54 5.99
CA LEU A 214 1.66 -13.67 6.62
C LEU A 214 2.42 -12.68 7.51
N ARG A 215 2.33 -11.39 7.21
CA ARG A 215 2.86 -10.34 8.10
C ARG A 215 1.73 -9.81 8.96
N VAL A 216 1.88 -9.87 10.27
CA VAL A 216 0.93 -9.30 11.24
C VAL A 216 1.65 -8.24 12.07
N ILE A 217 1.10 -7.04 12.12
CA ILE A 217 1.68 -5.87 12.79
C ILE A 217 0.73 -5.45 13.90
N ASN A 218 1.19 -5.46 15.15
CA ASN A 218 0.45 -4.88 16.26
C ASN A 218 0.51 -3.35 16.14
N THR A 219 -0.63 -2.66 16.15
CA THR A 219 -0.68 -1.19 16.08
C THR A 219 -0.93 -0.55 17.46
N ASN A 220 -0.94 -1.35 18.52
CA ASN A 220 -1.21 -0.89 19.89
C ASN A 220 0.07 -0.77 20.72
N LEU A 221 -0.02 0.06 21.75
CA LEU A 221 0.97 0.19 22.81
C LEU A 221 0.93 -0.95 23.84
N GLN A 222 -0.01 -1.87 23.69
CA GLN A 222 -0.15 -3.07 24.52
C GLN A 222 0.09 -4.31 23.68
N ALA A 223 0.47 -5.40 24.33
CA ALA A 223 0.56 -6.68 23.65
C ALA A 223 -0.82 -7.15 23.17
N VAL A 224 -0.87 -7.82 22.01
CA VAL A 224 -2.11 -8.36 21.44
C VAL A 224 -2.01 -9.85 21.24
N GLY A 225 -3.05 -10.57 21.67
CA GLY A 225 -3.23 -11.98 21.30
C GLY A 225 -3.73 -12.05 19.86
N VAL A 226 -3.13 -12.93 19.06
CA VAL A 226 -3.50 -13.17 17.66
C VAL A 226 -3.90 -14.63 17.52
N GLN A 227 -5.01 -14.87 16.82
CA GLN A 227 -5.54 -16.18 16.47
C GLN A 227 -5.66 -16.27 14.95
N ILE A 228 -5.22 -17.38 14.37
CA ILE A 228 -5.29 -17.61 12.93
C ILE A 228 -5.91 -18.98 12.70
N SER A 229 -7.03 -18.99 12.02
CA SER A 229 -7.68 -20.21 11.54
C SER A 229 -7.62 -20.27 10.02
N GLY A 230 -7.71 -21.47 9.45
CA GLY A 230 -7.64 -21.68 8.02
C GLY A 230 -8.74 -22.61 7.52
N ARG A 231 -9.20 -22.35 6.30
CA ARG A 231 -9.94 -23.31 5.47
C ARG A 231 -9.15 -23.61 4.22
N ASP A 232 -9.02 -24.88 3.86
CA ASP A 232 -8.35 -25.27 2.63
C ASP A 232 -9.26 -25.06 1.41
N ASP A 233 -8.77 -25.35 0.20
CA ASP A 233 -9.54 -25.10 -1.03
C ASP A 233 -10.80 -25.98 -1.09
N SER A 234 -10.85 -27.10 -0.37
CA SER A 234 -12.04 -27.95 -0.24
C SER A 234 -13.05 -27.48 0.81
N GLY A 235 -12.76 -26.36 1.50
CA GLY A 235 -13.57 -25.78 2.57
C GLY A 235 -13.38 -26.42 3.95
N ARG A 236 -12.43 -27.36 4.09
CA ARG A 236 -12.14 -28.04 5.36
C ARG A 236 -11.35 -27.13 6.27
N VAL A 237 -11.73 -27.10 7.54
CA VAL A 237 -11.00 -26.35 8.56
C VAL A 237 -9.65 -27.00 8.87
N GLY A 238 -8.66 -26.18 9.18
CA GLY A 238 -7.37 -26.64 9.68
C GLY A 238 -7.49 -27.41 11.00
N GLN A 239 -6.45 -28.19 11.34
CA GLN A 239 -6.43 -29.07 12.51
C GLN A 239 -6.68 -28.32 13.82
N THR A 240 -6.03 -27.16 13.99
CA THR A 240 -6.19 -26.29 15.16
C THR A 240 -6.02 -24.83 14.75
N THR A 241 -6.50 -23.91 15.59
CA THR A 241 -6.17 -22.49 15.48
C THR A 241 -4.73 -22.25 15.89
N VAL A 242 -3.98 -21.53 15.06
CA VAL A 242 -2.63 -21.05 15.39
C VAL A 242 -2.77 -19.80 16.26
N THR A 243 -2.09 -19.74 17.39
CA THR A 243 -2.15 -18.60 18.31
C THR A 243 -0.76 -18.08 18.66
N THR A 244 -0.65 -16.77 18.87
CA THR A 244 0.59 -16.12 19.33
C THR A 244 0.25 -14.81 20.07
N THR A 245 1.24 -14.20 20.71
CA THR A 245 1.13 -12.86 21.30
C THR A 245 2.19 -11.95 20.70
N LEU A 246 1.77 -10.81 20.16
CA LEU A 246 2.67 -9.79 19.66
C LEU A 246 2.93 -8.75 20.73
N ALA A 247 4.20 -8.42 20.94
CA ALA A 247 4.60 -7.31 21.79
C ALA A 247 4.04 -5.97 21.26
N PRO A 248 3.98 -4.91 22.09
CA PRO A 248 3.58 -3.58 21.65
C PRO A 248 4.30 -3.14 20.39
N LEU A 249 3.54 -2.68 19.39
CA LEU A 249 4.04 -2.21 18.09
C LEU A 249 4.89 -3.19 17.26
N ALA A 250 5.08 -4.41 17.74
CA ALA A 250 5.92 -5.41 17.06
C ALA A 250 5.18 -6.00 15.86
N SER A 251 5.96 -6.56 14.94
CA SER A 251 5.42 -7.31 13.82
C SER A 251 6.07 -8.69 13.73
N ILE A 252 5.33 -9.64 13.17
CA ILE A 252 5.81 -10.99 12.91
C ILE A 252 5.54 -11.37 11.46
N GLU A 253 6.46 -12.15 10.87
CA GLU A 253 6.24 -12.83 9.59
C GLU A 253 6.17 -14.34 9.81
N LEU A 254 5.06 -14.94 9.39
CA LEU A 254 4.78 -16.37 9.52
C LEU A 254 4.75 -17.00 8.13
N SER A 255 5.67 -17.91 7.84
CA SER A 255 5.68 -18.67 6.59
C SER A 255 4.59 -19.73 6.58
N SER A 256 4.26 -20.27 5.40
CA SER A 256 3.37 -21.43 5.32
C SER A 256 3.87 -22.64 6.10
N VAL A 257 5.19 -22.86 6.16
CA VAL A 257 5.79 -23.88 7.02
C VAL A 257 5.48 -23.63 8.51
N ASP A 258 5.62 -22.38 8.98
CA ASP A 258 5.32 -22.01 10.37
C ASP A 258 3.83 -22.26 10.69
N MET A 259 2.95 -21.97 9.74
CA MET A 259 1.50 -22.09 9.91
C MET A 259 1.01 -23.54 9.89
N GLU A 260 1.51 -24.37 8.98
CA GLU A 260 1.06 -25.76 8.81
C GLU A 260 1.67 -26.71 9.85
N ASN A 261 2.91 -26.44 10.30
CA ASN A 261 3.62 -27.28 11.26
C ASN A 261 3.62 -26.74 12.70
N GLY A 262 3.31 -25.45 12.87
CA GLY A 262 3.56 -24.73 14.11
C GLY A 262 5.04 -24.33 14.24
N ASN A 263 5.31 -23.30 15.05
CA ASN A 263 6.67 -22.86 15.34
C ASN A 263 6.78 -22.28 16.77
N PRO A 264 7.11 -23.11 17.78
CA PRO A 264 7.31 -22.65 19.15
C PRO A 264 8.43 -21.61 19.30
N GLY A 265 9.44 -21.64 18.42
CA GLY A 265 10.54 -20.67 18.40
C GLY A 265 10.09 -19.26 18.02
N LYS A 266 8.97 -19.14 17.29
CA LYS A 266 8.26 -17.88 17.00
C LYS A 266 7.10 -17.61 17.98
N GLY A 267 6.99 -18.41 19.04
CA GLY A 267 5.90 -18.31 20.01
C GLY A 267 4.54 -18.80 19.48
N LEU A 268 4.52 -19.55 18.38
CA LEU A 268 3.28 -20.12 17.86
C LEU A 268 2.86 -21.35 18.67
N LEU A 269 1.58 -21.38 19.04
CA LEU A 269 0.90 -22.56 19.58
C LEU A 269 -0.14 -23.03 18.57
N GLY A 270 -0.27 -24.34 18.38
CA GLY A 270 -1.16 -24.91 17.36
C GLY A 270 -0.56 -24.91 15.96
N LYS A 271 -1.32 -25.43 15.00
CA LYS A 271 -0.97 -25.60 13.58
C LYS A 271 -2.20 -25.88 12.71
N LEU A 272 -2.12 -25.51 11.43
CA LEU A 272 -3.19 -25.77 10.44
C LEU A 272 -3.19 -27.20 9.91
N GLY A 273 -2.03 -27.86 9.82
CA GLY A 273 -1.85 -29.12 9.08
C GLY A 273 -1.67 -28.90 7.57
N ASP A 274 -1.60 -29.99 6.78
CA ASP A 274 -1.20 -29.93 5.36
C ASP A 274 -2.32 -29.53 4.38
N GLY A 275 -3.58 -29.61 4.79
CA GLY A 275 -4.76 -29.18 4.00
C GLY A 275 -4.88 -29.82 2.61
N GLU A 276 -5.91 -29.41 1.87
CA GLU A 276 -6.05 -29.67 0.43
C GLU A 276 -5.99 -28.36 -0.37
N GLY A 277 -4.96 -28.21 -1.21
CA GLY A 277 -4.78 -27.00 -2.02
C GLY A 277 -4.24 -25.82 -1.21
N LYS A 278 -4.77 -24.62 -1.45
CA LYS A 278 -4.41 -23.38 -0.77
C LYS A 278 -5.31 -23.10 0.42
N TRP A 279 -4.84 -22.25 1.32
CA TRP A 279 -5.60 -21.78 2.46
C TRP A 279 -6.28 -20.45 2.19
N GLN A 280 -7.49 -20.31 2.70
CA GLN A 280 -8.10 -19.06 3.13
C GLN A 280 -7.85 -18.93 4.64
N LEU A 281 -7.32 -17.79 5.10
CA LEU A 281 -7.08 -17.59 6.53
C LEU A 281 -8.04 -16.54 7.10
N THR A 282 -8.47 -16.76 8.35
CA THR A 282 -9.08 -15.73 9.18
C THR A 282 -8.10 -15.39 10.30
N VAL A 283 -7.71 -14.12 10.39
CA VAL A 283 -6.84 -13.60 11.45
C VAL A 283 -7.69 -12.76 12.40
N SER A 284 -7.80 -13.18 13.65
CA SER A 284 -8.52 -12.48 14.71
C SER A 284 -7.54 -12.01 15.78
N ALA A 285 -7.74 -10.84 16.37
CA ALA A 285 -6.86 -10.30 17.40
C ALA A 285 -7.62 -9.66 18.56
N THR A 286 -7.04 -9.73 19.77
CA THR A 286 -7.62 -9.11 20.98
C THR A 286 -7.47 -7.58 21.01
N GLY A 287 -6.75 -7.03 20.04
CA GLY A 287 -6.52 -5.62 19.82
C GLY A 287 -6.18 -5.39 18.36
N ARG A 288 -6.06 -4.13 17.95
CA ARG A 288 -5.91 -3.79 16.53
C ARG A 288 -4.59 -4.27 15.95
N VAL A 289 -4.66 -4.90 14.79
CA VAL A 289 -3.48 -5.28 14.02
C VAL A 289 -3.58 -4.71 12.61
N THR A 290 -2.56 -4.93 11.80
CA THR A 290 -2.63 -4.86 10.35
C THR A 290 -2.07 -6.15 9.80
N VAL A 291 -2.66 -6.65 8.72
CA VAL A 291 -2.29 -7.93 8.11
C VAL A 291 -1.92 -7.72 6.64
N GLN A 292 -0.83 -8.37 6.21
CA GLN A 292 -0.46 -8.48 4.80
C GLN A 292 -0.23 -9.96 4.43
N SER A 293 -0.73 -10.35 3.25
CA SER A 293 -0.45 -11.65 2.64
C SER A 293 0.60 -11.47 1.56
N LEU A 294 1.77 -12.07 1.76
CA LEU A 294 2.92 -11.95 0.88
C LEU A 294 3.23 -13.29 0.23
N LEU A 295 3.77 -13.26 -0.97
CA LEU A 295 4.26 -14.47 -1.65
C LEU A 295 5.68 -14.23 -2.15
N PHE A 296 6.55 -15.18 -1.84
CA PHE A 296 7.95 -15.16 -2.24
C PHE A 296 8.22 -16.30 -3.21
N ASP A 297 9.00 -16.02 -4.26
CA ASP A 297 9.60 -17.07 -5.07
C ASP A 297 11.02 -17.42 -4.57
N PRO A 298 11.65 -18.50 -5.08
CA PRO A 298 13.00 -18.88 -4.69
C PRO A 298 14.09 -17.88 -5.10
N LEU A 299 13.79 -16.93 -5.99
CA LEU A 299 14.71 -15.90 -6.47
C LEU A 299 14.59 -14.60 -5.65
N GLY A 300 13.73 -14.57 -4.62
CA GLY A 300 13.52 -13.42 -3.76
C GLY A 300 12.49 -12.43 -4.28
N LYS A 301 11.82 -12.70 -5.41
CA LYS A 301 10.68 -11.89 -5.87
C LYS A 301 9.57 -11.96 -4.84
N LEU A 302 8.97 -10.81 -4.60
CA LEU A 302 7.90 -10.60 -3.64
C LEU A 302 6.69 -10.08 -4.38
N THR A 303 5.52 -10.68 -4.17
CA THR A 303 4.24 -10.04 -4.47
C THR A 303 3.43 -9.83 -3.20
N ASN A 304 2.53 -8.86 -3.25
CA ASN A 304 1.52 -8.62 -2.23
C ASN A 304 0.18 -9.17 -2.73
N LEU A 305 -0.34 -10.20 -2.05
CA LEU A 305 -1.61 -10.86 -2.35
C LEU A 305 -2.74 -10.40 -1.40
N SER A 306 -2.57 -9.24 -0.78
CA SER A 306 -3.47 -8.76 0.26
C SER A 306 -4.83 -8.29 -0.28
N THR A 307 -4.88 -7.81 -1.52
CA THR A 307 -6.10 -7.26 -2.11
C THR A 307 -6.97 -8.33 -2.76
N VAL A 308 -8.24 -8.00 -2.90
CA VAL A 308 -9.24 -8.75 -3.65
C VAL A 308 -9.85 -7.83 -4.69
N ALA A 309 -10.52 -8.39 -5.69
CA ALA A 309 -11.17 -7.55 -6.70
C ALA A 309 -12.20 -6.61 -6.05
N ASP A 310 -12.40 -5.46 -6.68
CA ASP A 310 -13.45 -4.51 -6.31
C ASP A 310 -14.79 -5.25 -6.17
N LEU A 311 -15.29 -5.32 -4.94
CA LEU A 311 -16.52 -6.02 -4.59
C LEU A 311 -17.77 -5.17 -4.88
N SER A 312 -17.61 -3.95 -5.43
CA SER A 312 -18.75 -3.18 -5.91
C SER A 312 -19.44 -3.94 -7.04
N GLN A 313 -20.67 -4.35 -6.77
CA GLN A 313 -21.48 -5.10 -7.71
C GLN A 313 -22.19 -4.12 -8.66
N PRO A 314 -22.05 -4.25 -9.99
CA PRO A 314 -22.83 -3.44 -10.93
C PRO A 314 -24.32 -3.75 -10.82
N LEU A 315 -24.65 -5.02 -10.54
CA LEU A 315 -25.99 -5.53 -10.25
C LEU A 315 -25.87 -6.60 -9.13
N PRO A 316 -26.92 -6.82 -8.31
CA PRO A 316 -26.90 -7.85 -7.29
C PRO A 316 -26.47 -9.22 -7.83
N GLY A 317 -25.44 -9.80 -7.22
CA GLY A 317 -24.88 -11.10 -7.62
C GLY A 317 -23.95 -11.05 -8.83
N GLU A 318 -23.60 -9.87 -9.35
CA GLU A 318 -22.59 -9.70 -10.39
C GLU A 318 -21.28 -9.18 -9.79
N HIS A 319 -20.16 -9.79 -10.18
CA HIS A 319 -18.81 -9.34 -9.87
C HIS A 319 -18.00 -9.17 -11.15
N LEU A 320 -17.00 -8.29 -11.13
CA LEU A 320 -16.21 -7.95 -12.30
C LEU A 320 -14.71 -8.17 -12.05
N LEU A 321 -14.03 -8.76 -13.03
CA LEU A 321 -12.58 -8.74 -13.13
C LEU A 321 -12.20 -7.94 -14.38
N TRP A 322 -11.54 -6.81 -14.19
CA TRP A 322 -11.33 -5.79 -15.22
C TRP A 322 -10.23 -6.14 -16.23
N MET A 323 -9.42 -7.15 -15.92
CA MET A 323 -8.36 -7.63 -16.78
C MET A 323 -8.02 -9.09 -16.48
N LEU A 324 -8.01 -9.90 -17.53
CA LEU A 324 -7.39 -11.21 -17.55
C LEU A 324 -6.70 -11.42 -18.92
N PRO A 325 -5.40 -11.72 -18.97
CA PRO A 325 -4.74 -12.04 -20.24
C PRO A 325 -5.37 -13.26 -20.92
N PRO A 326 -5.49 -13.27 -22.27
CA PRO A 326 -6.02 -14.42 -23.00
C PRO A 326 -5.06 -15.61 -22.93
N ALA A 327 -5.54 -16.81 -23.25
CA ALA A 327 -4.71 -18.03 -23.24
C ALA A 327 -3.54 -17.96 -24.23
N ALA A 328 -3.71 -17.21 -25.33
CA ALA A 328 -2.66 -17.00 -26.34
C ALA A 328 -1.49 -16.10 -25.87
N ASN A 329 -1.57 -15.49 -24.68
CA ASN A 329 -0.48 -14.67 -24.16
C ASN A 329 0.68 -15.54 -23.68
N ALA A 330 1.78 -15.54 -24.44
CA ALA A 330 2.97 -16.35 -24.13
C ALA A 330 3.84 -15.80 -22.99
N LEU A 331 3.70 -14.51 -22.63
CA LEU A 331 4.52 -13.87 -21.60
C LEU A 331 3.93 -14.03 -20.20
N GLN A 332 2.62 -14.25 -20.09
CA GLN A 332 1.93 -14.37 -18.82
C GLN A 332 0.58 -15.05 -18.99
N GLN A 333 0.25 -15.93 -18.05
CA GLN A 333 -1.01 -16.64 -18.00
C GLN A 333 -1.95 -15.99 -16.98
N GLY A 334 -3.19 -15.72 -17.36
CA GLY A 334 -4.22 -15.25 -16.44
C GLY A 334 -4.73 -16.37 -15.53
N PHE A 335 -5.01 -16.04 -14.27
CA PHE A 335 -5.65 -16.91 -13.29
C PHE A 335 -6.80 -16.19 -12.60
N VAL A 336 -7.88 -16.93 -12.35
CA VAL A 336 -9.00 -16.48 -11.53
C VAL A 336 -9.09 -17.40 -10.33
N ARG A 337 -9.18 -16.81 -9.14
CA ARG A 337 -9.54 -17.53 -7.90
C ARG A 337 -10.90 -17.03 -7.44
N LEU A 338 -11.79 -17.97 -7.12
CA LEU A 338 -13.10 -17.71 -6.54
C LEU A 338 -13.16 -18.37 -5.17
N VAL A 339 -13.62 -17.62 -4.18
CA VAL A 339 -13.85 -18.11 -2.82
C VAL A 339 -15.34 -17.97 -2.52
N ASN A 340 -16.01 -19.08 -2.20
CA ASN A 340 -17.34 -19.06 -1.65
C ASN A 340 -17.25 -18.76 -0.15
N ARG A 341 -17.85 -17.67 0.32
CA ARG A 341 -17.85 -17.30 1.75
C ARG A 341 -19.06 -17.82 2.53
N GLU A 342 -19.88 -18.63 1.89
CA GLU A 342 -21.11 -19.16 2.46
C GLU A 342 -21.05 -20.67 2.76
N ASN A 343 -21.94 -21.12 3.64
CA ASN A 343 -22.10 -22.52 4.01
C ASN A 343 -23.03 -23.31 3.06
N ARG A 344 -23.31 -22.78 1.86
CA ARG A 344 -24.13 -23.44 0.83
C ARG A 344 -23.38 -23.49 -0.50
N SER A 345 -23.82 -24.39 -1.37
CA SER A 345 -23.34 -24.45 -2.75
C SER A 345 -24.17 -23.56 -3.67
N ALA A 346 -23.55 -23.05 -4.73
CA ALA A 346 -24.27 -22.52 -5.88
C ALA A 346 -23.44 -22.58 -7.16
N GLU A 347 -24.13 -22.35 -8.28
CA GLU A 347 -23.51 -22.17 -9.59
C GLU A 347 -22.88 -20.77 -9.69
N VAL A 348 -21.71 -20.70 -10.32
CA VAL A 348 -21.08 -19.47 -10.80
C VAL A 348 -21.02 -19.53 -12.31
N ARG A 349 -21.53 -18.48 -12.97
CA ARG A 349 -21.47 -18.30 -14.42
C ARG A 349 -20.44 -17.24 -14.77
N VAL A 350 -19.62 -17.51 -15.79
CA VAL A 350 -18.53 -16.62 -16.22
C VAL A 350 -18.62 -16.39 -17.72
N TRP A 351 -18.66 -15.13 -18.12
CA TRP A 351 -18.51 -14.72 -19.53
C TRP A 351 -17.61 -13.48 -19.62
N GLY A 352 -17.11 -13.20 -20.83
CA GLY A 352 -16.12 -12.16 -21.06
C GLY A 352 -16.61 -11.07 -22.02
N ILE A 353 -15.97 -9.91 -21.95
CA ILE A 353 -15.96 -8.89 -23.00
C ILE A 353 -14.49 -8.57 -23.30
N ASP A 354 -14.10 -8.63 -24.58
CA ASP A 354 -12.73 -8.35 -25.01
C ASP A 354 -12.43 -6.83 -25.05
N ASP A 355 -11.18 -6.45 -25.34
CA ASP A 355 -10.76 -5.04 -25.38
C ASP A 355 -11.46 -4.24 -26.51
N ASP A 356 -12.03 -4.90 -27.50
CA ASP A 356 -12.81 -4.27 -28.57
C ASP A 356 -14.30 -4.17 -28.24
N GLY A 357 -14.71 -4.60 -27.04
CA GLY A 357 -16.10 -4.56 -26.59
C GLY A 357 -16.95 -5.73 -27.09
N ARG A 358 -16.34 -6.79 -27.64
CA ARG A 358 -17.07 -7.98 -28.10
C ARG A 358 -17.29 -8.94 -26.95
N ARG A 359 -18.54 -9.39 -26.79
CA ARG A 359 -18.90 -10.43 -25.83
C ARG A 359 -18.33 -11.78 -26.27
N SER A 360 -17.91 -12.58 -25.30
CA SER A 360 -17.51 -13.97 -25.50
C SER A 360 -18.62 -14.79 -26.17
N THR A 361 -18.22 -15.79 -26.97
CA THR A 361 -19.17 -16.63 -27.72
C THR A 361 -19.87 -17.65 -26.83
N GLY A 362 -19.27 -17.99 -25.69
CA GLY A 362 -19.82 -18.92 -24.71
C GLY A 362 -19.86 -18.36 -23.29
N THR A 363 -20.30 -19.22 -22.38
CA THR A 363 -20.31 -19.00 -20.93
C THR A 363 -19.74 -20.25 -20.28
N MET A 364 -18.80 -20.06 -19.36
CA MET A 364 -18.25 -21.13 -18.53
C MET A 364 -19.01 -21.16 -17.21
N THR A 365 -19.22 -22.36 -16.66
CA THR A 365 -19.95 -22.58 -15.41
C THR A 365 -19.18 -23.51 -14.48
N LEU A 366 -19.33 -23.31 -13.18
CA LEU A 366 -18.85 -24.22 -12.15
C LEU A 366 -19.77 -24.17 -10.93
N ILE A 367 -19.83 -25.26 -10.17
CA ILE A 367 -20.48 -25.29 -8.85
C ILE A 367 -19.40 -25.16 -7.79
N LEU A 368 -19.53 -24.19 -6.88
CA LEU A 368 -18.71 -24.08 -5.69
C LEU A 368 -19.43 -24.75 -4.51
N ALA A 369 -18.75 -25.66 -3.82
CA ALA A 369 -19.22 -26.28 -2.58
C ALA A 369 -19.18 -25.26 -1.41
N PRO A 370 -19.80 -25.57 -0.25
CA PRO A 370 -19.76 -24.69 0.92
C PRO A 370 -18.33 -24.35 1.34
N ASN A 371 -18.03 -23.06 1.49
CA ASN A 371 -16.70 -22.55 1.85
C ASN A 371 -15.55 -22.97 0.91
N GLU A 372 -15.88 -23.47 -0.29
CA GLU A 372 -14.87 -23.93 -1.24
C GLU A 372 -14.18 -22.75 -1.91
N SER A 373 -12.90 -22.93 -2.23
CA SER A 373 -12.17 -22.05 -3.14
C SER A 373 -11.75 -22.81 -4.39
N ARG A 374 -11.93 -22.23 -5.57
CA ARG A 374 -11.49 -22.82 -6.83
C ARG A 374 -10.69 -21.85 -7.67
N GLN A 375 -9.69 -22.38 -8.38
CA GLN A 375 -8.83 -21.62 -9.27
C GLN A 375 -8.77 -22.25 -10.65
N PHE A 376 -8.91 -21.42 -11.68
CA PHE A 376 -8.77 -21.79 -13.07
C PHE A 376 -7.94 -20.74 -13.81
N ASN A 377 -7.32 -21.11 -14.92
CA ASN A 377 -6.50 -20.21 -15.73
C ASN A 377 -7.19 -19.81 -17.03
N SER A 378 -6.56 -18.92 -17.81
CA SER A 378 -7.09 -18.48 -19.11
C SER A 378 -7.27 -19.63 -20.09
N GLN A 379 -6.43 -20.67 -20.06
CA GLN A 379 -6.59 -21.87 -20.89
C GLN A 379 -7.84 -22.66 -20.51
N ASP A 380 -8.06 -22.89 -19.21
CA ASP A 380 -9.25 -23.56 -18.67
C ASP A 380 -10.53 -22.77 -19.00
N LEU A 381 -10.45 -21.45 -18.96
CA LEU A 381 -11.57 -20.54 -19.22
C LEU A 381 -11.97 -20.51 -20.71
N GLU A 382 -10.99 -20.40 -21.62
CA GLU A 382 -11.24 -20.27 -23.06
C GLU A 382 -11.58 -21.61 -23.73
N ASN A 383 -11.01 -22.71 -23.24
CA ASN A 383 -11.15 -24.05 -23.84
C ASN A 383 -12.00 -25.03 -23.01
N GLY A 384 -12.34 -24.69 -21.76
CA GLY A 384 -13.01 -25.58 -20.82
C GLY A 384 -12.03 -26.54 -20.12
N ASN A 385 -12.41 -27.02 -18.93
CA ASN A 385 -11.65 -28.04 -18.20
C ASN A 385 -12.57 -28.87 -17.27
N PRO A 386 -13.16 -29.98 -17.76
CA PRO A 386 -14.03 -30.83 -16.96
C PRO A 386 -13.35 -31.44 -15.74
N ASP A 387 -12.03 -31.69 -15.79
CA ASP A 387 -11.27 -32.27 -14.67
C ASP A 387 -11.19 -31.32 -13.47
N LYS A 388 -11.40 -30.01 -13.70
CA LYS A 388 -11.53 -28.98 -12.65
C LYS A 388 -13.00 -28.68 -12.30
N GLY A 389 -13.94 -29.48 -12.79
CA GLY A 389 -15.38 -29.25 -12.60
C GLY A 389 -15.92 -28.04 -13.35
N LEU A 390 -15.22 -27.60 -14.41
CA LEU A 390 -15.70 -26.53 -15.29
C LEU A 390 -16.52 -27.11 -16.44
N SER A 391 -17.68 -26.52 -16.71
CA SER A 391 -18.53 -26.88 -17.84
C SER A 391 -18.65 -25.68 -18.80
N GLY A 392 -18.58 -25.97 -20.10
CA GLY A 392 -18.55 -24.95 -21.15
C GLY A 392 -17.20 -24.22 -21.24
N SER A 393 -17.16 -23.16 -22.06
CA SER A 393 -16.02 -22.27 -22.20
C SER A 393 -16.49 -20.90 -22.70
N ILE A 394 -15.62 -19.88 -22.63
CA ILE A 394 -15.94 -18.55 -23.19
C ILE A 394 -15.48 -18.38 -24.64
N GLY A 395 -14.71 -19.33 -25.18
CA GLY A 395 -14.07 -19.25 -26.49
C GLY A 395 -12.75 -18.47 -26.48
N MET A 396 -12.00 -18.56 -27.58
CA MET A 396 -10.66 -17.96 -27.68
C MET A 396 -10.72 -16.43 -27.70
N GLY A 397 -9.84 -15.79 -26.92
CA GLY A 397 -9.69 -14.35 -26.88
C GLY A 397 -8.53 -13.86 -27.77
N SER A 398 -8.71 -12.71 -28.42
CA SER A 398 -7.64 -12.03 -29.17
C SER A 398 -6.99 -10.88 -28.39
N SER A 399 -7.59 -10.47 -27.28
CA SER A 399 -7.13 -9.38 -26.40
C SER A 399 -7.47 -9.69 -24.94
N ASN A 400 -7.23 -8.77 -24.01
CA ASN A 400 -7.53 -9.03 -22.60
C ASN A 400 -9.04 -9.14 -22.39
N TRP A 401 -9.42 -10.01 -21.48
CA TRP A 401 -10.80 -10.15 -21.05
C TRP A 401 -11.12 -9.22 -19.89
N ARG A 402 -12.29 -8.58 -19.96
CA ARG A 402 -13.08 -8.20 -18.80
C ARG A 402 -14.06 -9.34 -18.51
N LEU A 403 -13.96 -9.95 -17.33
CA LEU A 403 -14.84 -11.05 -16.94
C LEU A 403 -16.01 -10.55 -16.09
N MET A 404 -17.19 -11.03 -16.41
CA MET A 404 -18.38 -10.95 -15.59
C MET A 404 -18.60 -12.28 -14.91
N LEU A 405 -18.76 -12.25 -13.58
CA LEU A 405 -19.08 -13.42 -12.76
C LEU A 405 -20.45 -13.23 -12.15
N GLN A 406 -21.35 -14.16 -12.39
CA GLN A 406 -22.70 -14.12 -11.86
C GLN A 406 -22.94 -15.30 -10.92
N SER A 407 -23.34 -15.01 -9.69
CA SER A 407 -23.77 -15.99 -8.70
C SER A 407 -24.61 -15.31 -7.63
N ASP A 408 -25.46 -16.08 -6.95
CA ASP A 408 -26.15 -15.59 -5.76
C ASP A 408 -25.31 -15.76 -4.48
N LEU A 409 -24.11 -16.36 -4.58
CA LEU A 409 -23.16 -16.49 -3.47
C LEU A 409 -22.49 -15.15 -3.15
N ASP A 410 -22.15 -14.97 -1.88
CA ASP A 410 -21.13 -14.03 -1.45
C ASP A 410 -19.74 -14.51 -1.92
N LEU A 411 -19.42 -14.16 -3.16
CA LEU A 411 -18.16 -14.49 -3.80
C LEU A 411 -17.09 -13.46 -3.49
N LEU A 412 -15.88 -13.98 -3.27
CA LEU A 412 -14.66 -13.18 -3.25
C LEU A 412 -13.79 -13.61 -4.45
N PRO A 413 -13.80 -12.84 -5.55
CA PRO A 413 -13.00 -13.12 -6.73
C PRO A 413 -11.64 -12.42 -6.69
N MET A 414 -10.64 -13.04 -7.29
CA MET A 414 -9.32 -12.45 -7.57
C MET A 414 -8.92 -12.74 -9.01
N ALA A 415 -8.33 -11.76 -9.69
CA ALA A 415 -7.53 -12.00 -10.89
C ALA A 415 -6.05 -11.90 -10.56
N LEU A 416 -5.29 -12.86 -11.08
CA LEU A 416 -3.85 -13.00 -10.91
C LEU A 416 -3.21 -13.21 -12.29
N ILE A 417 -1.93 -12.88 -12.40
CA ILE A 417 -1.10 -13.25 -13.54
C ILE A 417 0.06 -14.10 -13.05
N ARG A 418 0.40 -15.13 -13.83
CA ARG A 418 1.55 -15.98 -13.58
C ARG A 418 2.50 -15.93 -14.76
N THR A 419 3.76 -15.74 -14.47
CA THR A 419 4.85 -15.67 -15.43
C THR A 419 5.38 -17.08 -15.74
N PRO A 420 6.18 -17.28 -16.82
CA PRO A 420 6.68 -18.60 -17.20
C PRO A 420 7.58 -19.26 -16.16
N ASP A 421 8.32 -18.46 -15.37
CA ASP A 421 9.13 -18.91 -14.24
C ASP A 421 8.28 -19.27 -12.98
N GLY A 422 6.96 -19.08 -13.06
CA GLY A 422 6.02 -19.47 -12.01
C GLY A 422 5.76 -18.38 -10.98
N PHE A 423 6.35 -17.19 -11.10
CA PHE A 423 6.01 -16.05 -10.24
C PHE A 423 4.55 -15.61 -10.46
N LEU A 424 3.85 -15.28 -9.38
CA LEU A 424 2.41 -14.99 -9.36
C LEU A 424 2.20 -13.60 -8.78
N THR A 425 1.31 -12.77 -9.33
CA THR A 425 0.97 -11.45 -8.76
C THR A 425 -0.48 -11.06 -9.07
N THR A 426 -1.04 -10.11 -8.33
CA THR A 426 -2.40 -9.60 -8.55
C THR A 426 -2.48 -8.72 -9.80
N ILE A 427 -3.64 -8.72 -10.46
CA ILE A 427 -3.94 -7.84 -11.60
C ILE A 427 -5.33 -7.23 -11.54
N HIS A 428 -6.11 -7.49 -10.49
CA HIS A 428 -7.52 -7.07 -10.42
C HIS A 428 -7.73 -5.64 -9.92
N ASP A 429 -6.73 -5.04 -9.29
CA ASP A 429 -6.86 -3.70 -8.71
C ASP A 429 -7.13 -2.64 -9.77
N ILE A 430 -7.99 -1.69 -9.42
CA ILE A 430 -8.30 -0.49 -10.19
C ILE A 430 -7.90 0.73 -9.38
N VAL A 431 -7.67 1.84 -10.07
CA VAL A 431 -7.41 3.10 -9.39
C VAL A 431 -8.71 3.54 -8.71
N SER A 432 -8.62 3.84 -7.41
CA SER A 432 -9.78 4.27 -6.62
C SER A 432 -10.36 5.57 -7.20
N GLY A 433 -11.68 5.62 -7.35
CA GLY A 433 -12.36 6.80 -7.86
C GLY A 433 -13.78 6.50 -8.31
N ASN A 434 -14.52 7.53 -8.68
CA ASN A 434 -15.88 7.41 -9.22
C ASN A 434 -15.91 7.13 -10.73
N GLY A 435 -14.73 7.05 -11.37
CA GLY A 435 -14.60 6.85 -12.81
C GLY A 435 -14.88 8.07 -13.68
N LEU A 436 -15.41 9.16 -13.12
CA LEU A 436 -15.54 10.46 -13.79
C LEU A 436 -14.27 11.30 -13.65
N ILE A 437 -13.66 11.23 -12.47
CA ILE A 437 -12.36 11.83 -12.16
C ILE A 437 -11.58 10.78 -11.39
N THR A 438 -10.41 10.40 -11.89
CA THR A 438 -9.55 9.39 -11.30
C THR A 438 -8.12 9.90 -11.27
N GLU A 439 -7.47 9.83 -10.11
CA GLU A 439 -6.09 10.26 -9.91
C GLU A 439 -5.17 9.05 -9.88
N VAL A 440 -4.28 8.95 -10.86
CA VAL A 440 -3.27 7.91 -10.95
C VAL A 440 -2.04 8.40 -10.18
N PRO A 441 -1.73 7.80 -9.03
CA PRO A 441 -0.76 8.36 -8.08
C PRO A 441 0.68 8.33 -8.59
N THR A 442 1.02 7.36 -9.43
CA THR A 442 2.36 7.28 -10.00
C THR A 442 2.32 6.70 -11.41
N PHE A 443 3.09 7.31 -12.29
CA PHE A 443 3.28 6.88 -13.66
C PHE A 443 4.68 7.28 -14.12
N ASN A 444 5.47 6.32 -14.60
CA ASN A 444 6.84 6.58 -15.03
C ASN A 444 6.87 7.44 -16.30
N PRO A 445 7.88 8.31 -16.46
CA PRO A 445 8.07 9.06 -17.70
C PRO A 445 8.52 8.13 -18.83
N ALA A 446 8.39 8.57 -20.09
CA ALA A 446 8.70 7.74 -21.26
C ALA A 446 10.18 7.41 -21.39
N GLU A 447 11.06 8.23 -20.82
CA GLU A 447 12.51 7.95 -20.75
C GLU A 447 12.84 6.72 -19.89
N ASN A 448 11.92 6.25 -19.05
CA ASN A 448 12.11 5.05 -18.25
C ASN A 448 11.77 3.77 -19.05
N LEU A 449 12.69 3.37 -19.92
CA LEU A 449 12.53 2.22 -20.82
C LEU A 449 12.59 0.85 -20.12
N LYS A 450 13.12 0.79 -18.90
CA LYS A 450 13.24 -0.47 -18.14
C LYS A 450 12.00 -0.77 -17.30
N GLN A 451 11.21 0.24 -16.99
CA GLN A 451 10.00 0.10 -16.20
C GLN A 451 8.93 0.97 -16.86
N VAL A 452 8.29 0.43 -17.90
CA VAL A 452 7.36 1.18 -18.75
C VAL A 452 5.99 1.17 -18.10
N SER A 453 5.51 2.34 -17.68
CA SER A 453 4.13 2.49 -17.20
C SER A 453 3.12 2.39 -18.33
N LEU A 454 1.98 1.77 -18.04
CA LEU A 454 0.87 1.54 -18.95
C LEU A 454 -0.43 1.94 -18.26
N LEU A 455 -1.18 2.84 -18.89
CA LEU A 455 -2.50 3.30 -18.43
C LEU A 455 -3.56 2.53 -19.19
N ARG A 456 -4.32 1.68 -18.48
CA ARG A 456 -5.45 0.95 -19.07
C ARG A 456 -6.75 1.69 -18.74
N LEU A 457 -7.48 2.05 -19.79
CA LEU A 457 -8.76 2.75 -19.73
C LEU A 457 -9.86 1.81 -20.20
N ILE A 458 -10.92 1.66 -19.42
CA ILE A 458 -12.00 0.71 -19.68
C ILE A 458 -13.33 1.45 -19.65
N ASN A 459 -14.06 1.42 -20.76
CA ASN A 459 -15.41 1.96 -20.84
C ASN A 459 -16.43 0.82 -20.62
N PRO A 460 -17.06 0.73 -19.44
CA PRO A 460 -18.14 -0.24 -19.20
C PRO A 460 -19.48 0.18 -19.81
N ASN A 461 -19.60 1.42 -20.29
CA ASN A 461 -20.87 1.97 -20.75
C ASN A 461 -21.25 1.46 -22.15
N THR A 462 -22.54 1.53 -22.45
CA THR A 462 -23.11 1.16 -23.75
C THR A 462 -22.90 2.23 -24.82
N THR A 463 -22.31 3.38 -24.46
CA THR A 463 -21.99 4.48 -25.37
C THR A 463 -20.52 4.85 -25.27
N ALA A 464 -19.96 5.39 -26.35
CA ALA A 464 -18.60 5.92 -26.32
C ALA A 464 -18.49 7.09 -25.32
N THR A 465 -17.31 7.24 -24.71
CA THR A 465 -17.04 8.29 -23.72
C THR A 465 -15.77 9.03 -24.12
N THR A 466 -15.77 10.35 -23.97
CA THR A 466 -14.57 11.16 -24.13
C THR A 466 -13.77 11.09 -22.85
N VAL A 467 -12.48 10.77 -22.97
CA VAL A 467 -11.52 10.73 -21.87
C VAL A 467 -10.48 11.82 -22.08
N THR A 468 -10.22 12.59 -21.04
CA THR A 468 -9.17 13.62 -20.98
C THR A 468 -8.13 13.19 -19.95
N ILE A 469 -6.84 13.27 -20.31
CA ILE A 469 -5.71 12.93 -19.46
C ILE A 469 -4.83 14.16 -19.31
N SER A 470 -4.59 14.58 -18.07
CA SER A 470 -3.58 15.59 -17.73
C SER A 470 -2.57 15.01 -16.73
N GLY A 471 -1.46 15.71 -16.51
CA GLY A 471 -0.44 15.26 -15.57
C GLY A 471 0.18 16.41 -14.77
N ARG A 472 0.66 16.08 -13.57
CA ARG A 472 1.62 16.87 -12.79
C ARG A 472 2.88 16.05 -12.56
N ASP A 473 4.04 16.67 -12.71
CA ASP A 473 5.32 16.01 -12.51
C ASP A 473 5.74 15.99 -11.02
N ASP A 474 6.91 15.44 -10.70
CA ASP A 474 7.39 15.35 -9.31
C ASP A 474 7.62 16.72 -8.68
N ALA A 475 7.88 17.76 -9.48
CA ALA A 475 8.03 19.14 -9.03
C ALA A 475 6.69 19.87 -8.84
N GLY A 476 5.56 19.16 -8.98
CA GLY A 476 4.21 19.71 -8.89
C GLY A 476 3.79 20.53 -10.13
N GLN A 477 4.61 20.54 -11.18
CA GLN A 477 4.35 21.32 -12.39
C GLN A 477 3.35 20.61 -13.29
N SER A 478 2.36 21.34 -13.80
CA SER A 478 1.44 20.81 -14.81
C SER A 478 2.19 20.46 -16.09
N ALA A 479 1.71 19.43 -16.79
CA ALA A 479 2.30 19.00 -18.05
C ALA A 479 2.37 20.15 -19.08
N PRO A 480 3.52 20.35 -19.76
CA PRO A 480 3.80 21.56 -20.53
C PRO A 480 2.91 21.74 -21.77
N ASN A 481 2.40 20.64 -22.35
CA ASN A 481 1.51 20.70 -23.50
C ASN A 481 0.02 20.64 -23.11
N GLY A 482 -0.29 20.68 -21.80
CA GLY A 482 -1.66 20.56 -21.30
C GLY A 482 -2.19 19.13 -21.35
N ALA A 483 -3.52 19.01 -21.43
CA ALA A 483 -4.22 17.73 -21.42
C ALA A 483 -4.40 17.17 -22.84
N VAL A 484 -4.41 15.83 -22.95
CA VAL A 484 -4.75 15.11 -24.18
C VAL A 484 -6.15 14.49 -24.07
N THR A 485 -6.80 14.26 -25.21
CA THR A 485 -8.15 13.67 -25.25
C THR A 485 -8.21 12.49 -26.21
N LEU A 486 -9.06 11.53 -25.90
CA LEU A 486 -9.40 10.43 -26.81
C LEU A 486 -10.87 10.03 -26.66
N LEU A 487 -11.42 9.48 -27.74
CA LEU A 487 -12.72 8.83 -27.71
C LEU A 487 -12.53 7.34 -27.38
N LEU A 488 -13.10 6.88 -26.27
CA LEU A 488 -13.07 5.48 -25.87
C LEU A 488 -14.42 4.81 -26.25
N PRO A 489 -14.44 3.90 -27.24
CA PRO A 489 -15.68 3.26 -27.71
C PRO A 489 -16.47 2.55 -26.60
N ALA A 490 -17.78 2.38 -26.83
CA ALA A 490 -18.66 1.63 -25.93
C ALA A 490 -18.13 0.23 -25.65
N GLY A 491 -18.18 -0.20 -24.38
CA GLY A 491 -17.74 -1.53 -23.95
C GLY A 491 -16.25 -1.84 -24.06
N SER A 492 -15.47 -1.01 -24.76
CA SER A 492 -14.07 -1.26 -25.12
C SER A 492 -13.08 -0.88 -24.03
N ALA A 493 -11.84 -1.34 -24.18
CA ALA A 493 -10.71 -0.90 -23.39
C ALA A 493 -9.51 -0.56 -24.29
N ARG A 494 -8.67 0.36 -23.82
CA ARG A 494 -7.44 0.78 -24.48
C ARG A 494 -6.31 0.88 -23.47
N VAL A 495 -5.09 0.60 -23.93
CA VAL A 495 -3.87 0.72 -23.12
C VAL A 495 -2.96 1.75 -23.78
N LEU A 496 -2.50 2.72 -23.01
CA LEU A 496 -1.55 3.76 -23.43
C LEU A 496 -0.27 3.59 -22.63
N SER A 497 0.88 3.55 -23.30
CA SER A 497 2.19 3.58 -22.64
C SER A 497 2.59 4.98 -22.18
N ALA A 498 3.62 5.07 -21.34
CA ALA A 498 4.28 6.34 -21.03
C ALA A 498 4.70 7.13 -22.27
N ALA A 499 5.22 6.46 -23.29
CA ALA A 499 5.57 7.09 -24.56
C ALA A 499 4.34 7.62 -25.30
N ASP A 500 3.24 6.85 -25.33
CA ASP A 500 1.98 7.31 -25.94
C ASP A 500 1.48 8.58 -25.26
N ILE A 501 1.51 8.64 -23.92
CA ILE A 501 0.99 9.77 -23.15
C ILE A 501 1.90 11.00 -23.27
N GLU A 502 3.23 10.86 -23.13
CA GLU A 502 4.16 12.00 -23.18
C GLU A 502 4.38 12.55 -24.59
N PHE A 503 4.55 11.66 -25.57
CA PHE A 503 4.90 12.05 -26.95
C PHE A 503 3.68 12.15 -27.87
N GLY A 504 2.60 11.47 -27.52
CA GLY A 504 1.40 11.39 -28.34
C GLY A 504 1.43 10.22 -29.30
N ASN A 505 0.25 9.87 -29.80
CA ASN A 505 0.08 8.92 -30.90
C ASN A 505 -1.19 9.29 -31.69
N ALA A 506 -1.52 8.51 -32.71
CA ALA A 506 -2.72 8.77 -33.53
C ALA A 506 -4.04 8.74 -32.73
N LEU A 507 -4.13 7.94 -31.66
CA LEU A 507 -5.32 7.87 -30.79
C LEU A 507 -5.52 9.15 -29.98
N LEU A 508 -4.44 9.89 -29.71
CA LEU A 508 -4.43 11.15 -28.97
C LEU A 508 -4.39 12.39 -29.88
N GLY A 509 -4.60 12.22 -31.19
CA GLY A 509 -4.52 13.32 -32.16
C GLY A 509 -3.09 13.78 -32.52
N GLY A 510 -2.08 12.97 -32.19
CA GLY A 510 -0.69 13.17 -32.61
C GLY A 510 0.21 13.94 -31.63
N SER A 511 -0.34 14.50 -30.56
CA SER A 511 0.41 15.24 -29.54
C SER A 511 0.22 14.61 -28.15
N GLY A 512 1.29 14.54 -27.37
CA GLY A 512 1.26 14.10 -25.97
C GLY A 512 1.26 15.26 -24.98
N ILE A 513 1.22 14.96 -23.68
CA ILE A 513 1.24 15.94 -22.59
C ILE A 513 2.61 16.65 -22.44
N GLY A 514 3.65 16.13 -23.10
CA GLY A 514 5.03 16.63 -23.04
C GLY A 514 5.85 16.00 -21.91
N SER A 515 7.15 16.29 -21.88
CA SER A 515 8.07 15.80 -20.85
C SER A 515 8.04 16.67 -19.59
N GLY A 516 8.21 16.05 -18.43
CA GLY A 516 8.23 16.71 -17.11
C GLY A 516 9.46 16.29 -16.30
N SER A 517 9.53 16.75 -15.06
CA SER A 517 10.57 16.35 -14.11
C SER A 517 10.14 15.12 -13.30
N GLY A 518 10.84 14.00 -13.48
CA GLY A 518 10.57 12.79 -12.71
C GLY A 518 9.30 12.06 -13.15
N LYS A 519 8.57 11.49 -12.20
CA LYS A 519 7.34 10.72 -12.44
C LYS A 519 6.12 11.64 -12.54
N TRP A 520 5.08 11.14 -13.17
CA TRP A 520 3.78 11.80 -13.25
C TRP A 520 2.80 11.31 -12.19
N MET A 521 1.98 12.23 -11.72
CA MET A 521 0.64 11.98 -11.23
C MET A 521 -0.33 12.36 -12.35
N LEU A 522 -1.15 11.41 -12.81
CA LEU A 522 -2.10 11.67 -13.91
C LEU A 522 -3.49 11.91 -13.36
N THR A 523 -4.21 12.89 -13.92
CA THR A 523 -5.66 13.03 -13.71
C THR A 523 -6.37 12.57 -14.96
N VAL A 524 -7.22 11.55 -14.82
CA VAL A 524 -8.06 11.02 -15.89
C VAL A 524 -9.49 11.46 -15.63
N THR A 525 -10.05 12.27 -16.53
CA THR A 525 -11.46 12.67 -16.47
C THR A 525 -12.25 12.09 -17.64
N ALA A 526 -13.50 11.70 -17.41
CA ALA A 526 -14.34 11.12 -18.45
C ALA A 526 -15.76 11.70 -18.42
N THR A 527 -16.40 11.76 -19.59
CA THR A 527 -17.80 12.21 -19.71
C THR A 527 -18.83 11.23 -19.14
N GLN A 528 -18.42 9.98 -18.94
CA GLN A 528 -19.17 8.91 -18.28
C GLN A 528 -18.20 8.08 -17.44
N PRO A 529 -18.65 7.44 -16.34
CA PRO A 529 -17.77 6.68 -15.48
C PRO A 529 -17.01 5.59 -16.24
N ILE A 530 -15.68 5.60 -16.14
CA ILE A 530 -14.79 4.55 -16.65
C ILE A 530 -14.07 3.83 -15.50
N LYS A 531 -13.39 2.74 -15.81
CA LYS A 531 -12.40 2.15 -14.89
C LYS A 531 -11.00 2.39 -15.43
N VAL A 532 -10.07 2.66 -14.52
CA VAL A 532 -8.67 2.98 -14.83
C VAL A 532 -7.77 2.02 -14.07
N MET A 533 -6.73 1.51 -14.73
CA MET A 533 -5.67 0.75 -14.09
C MET A 533 -4.32 1.38 -14.42
N SER A 534 -3.43 1.46 -13.43
CA SER A 534 -2.02 1.80 -13.60
C SER A 534 -1.20 0.52 -13.54
N LEU A 535 -0.57 0.18 -14.64
CA LEU A 535 0.23 -1.03 -14.78
C LEU A 535 1.69 -0.64 -15.02
N LEU A 536 2.60 -1.52 -14.63
CA LEU A 536 4.02 -1.40 -14.92
C LEU A 536 4.49 -2.65 -15.66
N ARG A 537 5.22 -2.45 -16.74
CA ARG A 537 5.91 -3.51 -17.45
C ARG A 537 7.40 -3.44 -17.18
N ASP A 538 7.95 -4.52 -16.66
CA ASP A 538 9.38 -4.65 -16.37
C ASP A 538 10.20 -4.99 -17.64
N PRO A 539 11.54 -5.10 -17.55
CA PRO A 539 12.39 -5.40 -18.71
C PRO A 539 12.11 -6.76 -19.36
N SER A 540 11.54 -7.71 -18.61
CA SER A 540 11.17 -9.04 -19.11
C SER A 540 9.78 -9.08 -19.75
N GLY A 541 9.06 -7.95 -19.74
CA GLY A 541 7.73 -7.82 -20.30
C GLY A 541 6.61 -8.23 -19.34
N ILE A 542 6.93 -8.54 -18.09
CA ILE A 542 5.98 -8.96 -17.06
C ILE A 542 5.23 -7.72 -16.55
N LEU A 543 3.91 -7.84 -16.40
CA LEU A 543 3.08 -6.79 -15.83
C LEU A 543 3.07 -6.87 -14.30
N THR A 544 2.98 -5.71 -13.66
CA THR A 544 2.55 -5.57 -12.28
C THR A 544 1.49 -4.50 -12.19
N ASN A 545 0.55 -4.65 -11.25
CA ASN A 545 -0.47 -3.67 -10.99
C ASN A 545 0.01 -2.66 -9.93
N LEU A 546 -0.04 -1.36 -10.26
CA LEU A 546 0.28 -0.25 -9.38
C LEU A 546 -0.93 0.69 -9.21
N SER A 547 -2.14 0.15 -9.37
CA SER A 547 -3.38 0.95 -9.34
C SER A 547 -3.78 1.37 -7.94
N THR A 548 -3.33 0.62 -6.92
CA THR A 548 -3.61 0.93 -5.53
C THR A 548 -2.79 2.12 -5.04
N ALA A 549 -3.32 2.79 -4.03
CA ALA A 549 -2.63 3.82 -3.28
C ALA A 549 -2.87 3.61 -1.79
N SER A 550 -1.91 4.01 -0.94
CA SER A 550 -2.12 3.92 0.50
C SER A 550 -3.13 4.98 0.93
N ALA A 551 -4.35 4.57 1.27
CA ALA A 551 -5.15 5.28 2.26
C ALA A 551 -4.84 4.67 3.64
N GLY A 552 -3.58 4.79 4.05
CA GLY A 552 -3.08 4.30 5.32
C GLY A 552 -3.25 5.37 6.39
N THR A 553 -4.47 5.88 6.61
CA THR A 553 -4.71 6.62 7.85
C THR A 553 -4.79 5.61 8.97
N ALA A 554 -4.26 5.98 10.14
CA ALA A 554 -4.77 5.38 11.34
C ALA A 554 -6.27 5.70 11.39
N ALA A 555 -6.76 6.91 11.16
CA ALA A 555 -8.16 7.34 11.30
C ALA A 555 -9.31 6.58 10.56
N VAL A 556 -9.09 5.50 9.80
CA VAL A 556 -10.16 4.46 9.62
C VAL A 556 -10.17 3.47 10.83
N LEU A 557 -9.39 3.79 11.88
CA LEU A 557 -9.18 3.14 13.18
C LEU A 557 -10.50 3.11 13.95
#